data_AF-A0AA95H4R1-F1
#
_entry.id   AF-A0AA95H4R1-F1
#
_cell.length_a   1.000
_cell.length_b   1.000
_cell.length_c   1.000
_cell.angle_alpha   90.00
_cell.angle_beta   90.00
_cell.angle_gamma   90.00
#
_symmetry.space_group_name_H-M   'P 1'
#
loop_
_entity.id
_entity.type
_entity.pdbx_description
1 polymer ?
#
loop_
_entity_poly.entity_id
_entity_poly.type
_entity_poly.pdbx_seq_one_letter_code
_entity_poly.pdbx_strand_id
1 'polypeptide(L)'
;MPVRMGTEGWVFVVAHLIEGPPPAVGESVQIDVEDDLRAALSAGHTACHLAALALDVALAAAWTKPVVKDALGNPAFDALAIQHSRIDAHRSTDTYRIGKSLRRKGFSPTSLDDPASVAERVNAQLSQWIQAGGAVRIDREAAALSARRTWVCELPTGRTNIPCGGTHIQALAELSAINASLTTTEIDGGHLLIMETVTAPN
;
A
#
# COMPACT_ATOMS: atom_id res chain seq x y z
N MET A 1 -10.11 15.35 1.42
CA MET A 1 -11.32 15.68 2.22
C MET A 1 -11.26 17.15 2.61
N PRO A 2 -12.38 17.89 2.57
CA PRO A 2 -12.40 19.33 2.87
C PRO A 2 -12.09 19.66 4.33
N VAL A 3 -12.32 18.70 5.25
CA VAL A 3 -11.97 18.78 6.67
C VAL A 3 -11.40 17.46 7.17
N ARG A 4 -10.77 17.46 8.36
CA ARG A 4 -10.31 16.24 9.04
C ARG A 4 -11.50 15.44 9.56
N MET A 5 -11.39 14.12 9.52
CA MET A 5 -12.37 13.25 10.19
C MET A 5 -12.51 13.63 11.68
N GLY A 6 -13.76 13.70 12.16
CA GLY A 6 -14.07 14.09 13.54
C GLY A 6 -14.09 15.60 13.81
N THR A 7 -14.02 16.46 12.79
CA THR A 7 -14.20 17.92 12.96
C THR A 7 -15.60 18.22 13.51
N GLU A 8 -15.69 19.04 14.56
CA GLU A 8 -16.96 19.47 15.14
C GLU A 8 -17.87 20.13 14.09
N GLY A 9 -19.17 19.85 14.15
CA GLY A 9 -20.15 20.34 13.17
C GLY A 9 -20.16 19.60 11.84
N TRP A 10 -19.29 18.60 11.64
CA TRP A 10 -19.28 17.75 10.45
C TRP A 10 -19.73 16.33 10.75
N VAL A 11 -20.53 15.76 9.83
CA VAL A 11 -20.94 14.36 9.86
C VAL A 11 -20.27 13.63 8.71
N PHE A 12 -19.66 12.49 9.00
CA PHE A 12 -19.04 11.62 8.01
C PHE A 12 -19.96 10.41 7.80
N VAL A 13 -20.37 10.20 6.55
CA VAL A 13 -21.31 9.13 6.17
C VAL A 13 -20.70 8.24 5.10
N VAL A 14 -21.22 7.02 4.99
CA VAL A 14 -21.01 6.15 3.82
C VAL A 14 -22.24 6.30 2.93
N ALA A 15 -22.03 6.64 1.67
CA ALA A 15 -23.10 6.70 0.67
C ALA A 15 -23.07 5.44 -0.20
N HIS A 16 -24.22 4.81 -0.39
CA HIS A 16 -24.39 3.70 -1.32
C HIS A 16 -25.08 4.25 -2.57
N LEU A 17 -24.39 4.16 -3.71
CA LEU A 17 -24.99 4.45 -5.01
C LEU A 17 -25.80 3.22 -5.42
N ILE A 18 -27.08 3.42 -5.68
CA ILE A 18 -28.01 2.36 -6.06
C ILE A 18 -28.67 2.72 -7.38
N GLU A 19 -29.03 1.70 -8.14
CA GLU A 19 -29.92 1.84 -9.27
C GLU A 19 -31.37 1.72 -8.79
N GLY A 20 -32.24 2.65 -9.18
CA GLY A 20 -33.65 2.66 -8.78
C GLY A 20 -33.96 3.51 -7.53
N PRO A 21 -35.19 3.41 -7.01
CA PRO A 21 -35.63 4.21 -5.87
C PRO A 21 -34.95 3.76 -4.56
N PRO A 22 -34.56 4.70 -3.68
CA PRO A 22 -33.97 4.36 -2.40
C PRO A 22 -34.99 3.75 -1.43
N PRO A 23 -34.51 2.89 -0.49
CA PRO A 23 -35.31 2.42 0.64
C PRO A 23 -35.86 3.59 1.45
N ALA A 24 -37.01 3.39 2.09
CA ALA A 24 -37.59 4.37 3.00
C ALA A 24 -36.74 4.49 4.28
N VAL A 25 -36.77 5.68 4.90
CA VAL A 25 -36.08 5.89 6.19
C VAL A 25 -36.70 4.96 7.25
N GLY A 26 -35.85 4.14 7.89
CA GLY A 26 -36.26 3.15 8.89
C GLY A 26 -36.56 1.77 8.31
N GLU A 27 -36.53 1.60 6.99
CA GLU A 27 -36.67 0.30 6.34
C GLU A 27 -35.47 -0.60 6.64
N SER A 28 -35.74 -1.88 6.92
CA SER A 28 -34.67 -2.88 7.08
C SER A 28 -34.21 -3.35 5.71
N VAL A 29 -32.90 -3.30 5.49
CA VAL A 29 -32.27 -3.70 4.23
C VAL A 29 -31.20 -4.74 4.48
N GLN A 30 -30.98 -5.62 3.50
CA GLN A 30 -29.82 -6.51 3.45
C GLN A 30 -28.78 -5.92 2.51
N ILE A 31 -27.52 -6.00 2.90
CA ILE A 31 -26.39 -5.58 2.08
C ILE A 31 -25.53 -6.82 1.86
N ASP A 32 -25.43 -7.24 0.61
CA ASP A 32 -24.54 -8.31 0.18
C ASP A 32 -23.32 -7.68 -0.51
N VAL A 33 -22.16 -8.30 -0.35
CA VAL A 33 -20.92 -7.91 -1.02
C VAL A 33 -20.47 -9.03 -1.94
N GLU A 34 -19.83 -8.69 -3.05
CA GLU A 34 -19.18 -9.66 -3.92
C GLU A 34 -17.91 -10.19 -3.23
N ASP A 35 -18.02 -11.36 -2.60
CA ASP A 35 -16.95 -11.93 -1.76
C ASP A 35 -15.63 -12.12 -2.53
N ASP A 36 -15.70 -12.65 -3.75
CA ASP A 36 -14.51 -12.88 -4.59
C ASP A 36 -13.81 -11.57 -4.95
N LEU A 37 -14.57 -10.56 -5.36
CA LEU A 37 -14.02 -9.23 -5.66
C LEU A 37 -13.42 -8.60 -4.40
N ARG A 38 -14.07 -8.74 -3.25
CA ARG A 38 -13.59 -8.24 -1.97
C ARG A 38 -12.27 -8.92 -1.56
N ALA A 39 -12.17 -10.24 -1.73
CA ALA A 39 -10.95 -11.00 -1.46
C ALA A 39 -9.83 -10.56 -2.41
N ALA A 40 -10.12 -10.44 -3.70
CA ALA A 40 -9.15 -10.01 -4.71
C ALA A 40 -8.59 -8.60 -4.44
N LEU A 41 -9.45 -7.64 -4.08
CA LEU A 41 -9.03 -6.29 -3.69
C LEU A 41 -8.18 -6.30 -2.42
N SER A 42 -8.53 -7.13 -1.45
CA SER A 42 -7.82 -7.25 -0.18
C SER A 42 -6.42 -7.88 -0.35
N ALA A 43 -6.29 -8.83 -1.27
CA ALA A 43 -5.00 -9.38 -1.71
C ALA A 43 -4.13 -8.32 -2.38
N GLY A 44 -4.68 -7.61 -3.38
CA GLY A 44 -3.98 -6.51 -4.06
C GLY A 44 -3.50 -5.42 -3.10
N HIS A 45 -4.32 -5.04 -2.12
CA HIS A 45 -3.97 -4.03 -1.14
C HIS A 45 -2.88 -4.46 -0.16
N THR A 46 -2.91 -5.72 0.29
CA THR A 46 -1.84 -6.26 1.14
C THR A 46 -0.53 -6.34 0.38
N ALA A 47 -0.58 -6.75 -0.89
CA ALA A 47 0.60 -6.80 -1.74
C ALA A 47 1.19 -5.42 -2.03
N CYS A 48 0.37 -4.39 -2.22
CA CYS A 48 0.81 -3.00 -2.33
C CYS A 48 1.68 -2.60 -1.12
N HIS A 49 1.20 -2.85 0.10
CA HIS A 49 1.94 -2.52 1.33
C HIS A 49 3.26 -3.29 1.45
N LEU A 50 3.26 -4.59 1.14
CA LEU A 50 4.49 -5.38 1.14
C LEU A 50 5.47 -4.89 0.07
N ALA A 51 5.00 -4.59 -1.14
CA ALA A 51 5.84 -4.11 -2.23
C ALA A 51 6.48 -2.76 -1.89
N ALA A 52 5.73 -1.83 -1.26
CA ALA A 52 6.27 -0.57 -0.75
C ALA A 52 7.42 -0.77 0.26
N LEU A 53 7.22 -1.66 1.25
CA LEU A 53 8.25 -1.97 2.25
C LEU A 53 9.46 -2.68 1.63
N ALA A 54 9.23 -3.60 0.68
CA ALA A 54 10.31 -4.27 -0.04
C ALA A 54 11.10 -3.29 -0.94
N LEU A 55 10.43 -2.30 -1.52
CA LEU A 55 11.07 -1.22 -2.28
C LEU A 55 11.96 -0.36 -1.39
N ASP A 56 11.50 -0.01 -0.18
CA ASP A 56 12.29 0.72 0.81
C ASP A 56 13.56 -0.05 1.21
N VAL A 57 13.46 -1.37 1.42
CA VAL A 57 14.62 -2.25 1.63
C VAL A 57 15.56 -2.21 0.42
N ALA A 58 15.04 -2.39 -0.80
CA ALA A 58 15.83 -2.49 -2.02
C ALA A 58 16.56 -1.18 -2.41
N LEU A 59 16.06 -0.04 -1.91
CA LEU A 59 16.61 1.30 -2.14
C LEU A 59 17.32 1.90 -0.92
N ALA A 60 17.47 1.16 0.18
CA ALA A 60 18.07 1.69 1.41
C ALA A 60 19.47 2.32 1.19
N ALA A 61 20.30 1.70 0.35
CA ALA A 61 21.64 2.18 0.03
C ALA A 61 21.68 3.40 -0.92
N ALA A 62 20.54 3.80 -1.50
CA ALA A 62 20.45 4.96 -2.40
C ALA A 62 20.46 6.30 -1.65
N TRP A 63 20.39 6.28 -0.32
CA TRP A 63 20.29 7.47 0.51
C TRP A 63 21.65 7.90 1.06
N THR A 64 22.01 9.15 0.77
CA THR A 64 23.25 9.79 1.26
C THR A 64 23.07 10.60 2.54
N LYS A 65 21.83 10.79 2.99
CA LYS A 65 21.46 11.53 4.20
C LYS A 65 20.42 10.76 5.00
N PRO A 66 20.38 10.91 6.34
CA PRO A 66 19.30 10.37 7.15
C PRO A 66 17.94 10.95 6.75
N VAL A 67 16.92 10.09 6.69
CA VAL A 67 15.52 10.46 6.46
C VAL A 67 14.61 9.69 7.40
N VAL A 68 13.32 10.02 7.40
CA VAL A 68 12.30 9.24 8.09
C VAL A 68 12.36 7.79 7.62
N LYS A 69 12.18 6.88 8.57
CA LYS A 69 12.24 5.45 8.33
C LYS A 69 10.85 4.83 8.28
N ASP A 70 10.72 3.74 7.54
CA ASP A 70 9.55 2.87 7.57
C ASP A 70 9.46 2.11 8.90
N ALA A 71 8.42 1.29 9.06
CA ALA A 71 8.23 0.49 10.27
C ALA A 71 9.28 -0.63 10.44
N LEU A 72 10.06 -0.95 9.41
CA LEU A 72 11.15 -1.93 9.43
C LEU A 72 12.54 -1.28 9.65
N GLY A 73 12.60 0.05 9.72
CA GLY A 73 13.83 0.81 9.97
C GLY A 73 14.62 1.21 8.73
N ASN A 74 14.10 0.98 7.52
CA ASN A 74 14.69 1.42 6.26
C ASN A 74 14.29 2.86 5.94
N PRO A 75 15.09 3.62 5.17
CA PRO A 75 14.64 4.90 4.62
C PRO A 75 13.31 4.75 3.87
N ALA A 76 12.29 5.52 4.26
CA ALA A 76 10.93 5.37 3.72
C ALA A 76 10.78 6.04 2.34
N PHE A 77 11.37 5.46 1.30
CA PHE A 77 11.28 5.96 -0.06
C PHE A 77 9.81 6.06 -0.51
N ASP A 78 9.01 5.04 -0.25
CA ASP A 78 7.58 5.01 -0.58
C ASP A 78 6.86 6.26 -0.06
N ALA A 79 6.86 6.46 1.26
CA ALA A 79 6.19 7.59 1.91
C ALA A 79 6.76 8.96 1.49
N LEU A 80 8.02 9.01 1.04
CA LEU A 80 8.70 10.24 0.63
C LEU A 80 8.47 10.60 -0.85
N ALA A 81 8.14 9.62 -1.69
CA ALA A 81 8.13 9.79 -3.15
C ALA A 81 6.78 9.49 -3.81
N ILE A 82 5.89 8.71 -3.17
CA ILE A 82 4.62 8.30 -3.75
C ILE A 82 3.74 9.51 -4.09
N GLN A 83 3.10 9.46 -5.25
CA GLN A 83 2.15 10.46 -5.75
C GLN A 83 0.75 9.89 -5.87
N HIS A 84 0.66 8.64 -6.34
CA HIS A 84 -0.58 7.94 -6.56
C HIS A 84 -0.39 6.46 -6.26
N SER A 85 -1.41 5.87 -5.65
CA SER A 85 -1.55 4.43 -5.43
C SER A 85 -2.94 4.04 -5.85
N ARG A 86 -3.05 2.99 -6.66
CA ARG A 86 -4.33 2.42 -7.10
C ARG A 86 -4.33 0.93 -6.82
N ILE A 87 -5.38 0.48 -6.13
CA ILE A 87 -5.63 -0.94 -5.88
C ILE A 87 -6.70 -1.43 -6.84
N ASP A 88 -6.44 -2.58 -7.46
CA ASP A 88 -7.36 -3.33 -8.30
C ASP A 88 -7.40 -4.79 -7.82
N ALA A 89 -8.31 -5.60 -8.38
CA ALA A 89 -8.39 -7.03 -8.08
C ALA A 89 -7.03 -7.72 -8.33
N HIS A 90 -6.45 -8.30 -7.28
CA HIS A 90 -5.14 -8.97 -7.30
C HIS A 90 -3.96 -8.11 -7.78
N ARG A 91 -4.09 -6.77 -7.75
CA ARG A 91 -3.09 -5.86 -8.31
C ARG A 91 -3.01 -4.53 -7.57
N SER A 92 -1.84 -3.89 -7.61
CA SER A 92 -1.71 -2.45 -7.41
C SER A 92 -0.84 -1.79 -8.46
N THR A 93 -1.01 -0.48 -8.62
CA THR A 93 -0.10 0.39 -9.36
C THR A 93 0.25 1.59 -8.50
N ASP A 94 1.54 1.76 -8.23
CA ASP A 94 2.10 2.81 -7.38
C ASP A 94 3.05 3.68 -8.20
N THR A 95 2.82 5.00 -8.19
CA THR A 95 3.60 5.97 -8.97
C THR A 95 4.37 6.88 -8.03
N TYR A 96 5.70 6.90 -8.19
CA TYR A 96 6.62 7.69 -7.38
C TYR A 96 7.27 8.79 -8.21
N ARG A 97 7.45 9.97 -7.62
CA ARG A 97 8.14 11.09 -8.27
C ARG A 97 9.54 11.31 -7.69
N ILE A 98 10.55 11.10 -8.53
CA ILE A 98 11.96 11.34 -8.23
C ILE A 98 12.33 12.73 -8.75
N GLY A 99 11.90 13.75 -8.00
CA GLY A 99 12.14 15.16 -8.33
C GLY A 99 13.29 15.79 -7.55
N LYS A 100 13.48 17.10 -7.78
CA LYS A 100 14.45 17.95 -7.07
C LYS A 100 14.34 17.88 -5.55
N SER A 101 13.13 17.76 -5.00
CA SER A 101 12.88 17.65 -3.55
C SER A 101 13.48 16.37 -2.96
N LEU A 102 13.21 15.23 -3.58
CA LEU A 102 13.71 13.92 -3.14
C LEU A 102 15.25 13.87 -3.22
N ARG A 103 15.81 14.37 -4.32
CA ARG A 103 17.27 14.50 -4.48
C ARG A 103 17.92 15.38 -3.41
N ARG A 104 17.29 16.51 -3.04
CA ARG A 104 17.78 17.38 -1.95
C ARG A 104 17.80 16.67 -0.59
N LYS A 105 16.83 15.77 -0.36
CA LYS A 105 16.79 14.88 0.81
C LYS A 105 17.88 13.80 0.79
N GLY A 106 18.62 13.64 -0.30
CA GLY A 106 19.78 12.77 -0.39
C GLY A 106 19.57 11.48 -1.16
N PHE A 107 18.42 11.28 -1.82
CA PHE A 107 18.19 10.14 -2.69
C PHE A 107 19.00 10.24 -3.99
N SER A 108 19.71 9.18 -4.36
CA SER A 108 20.46 9.08 -5.62
C SER A 108 19.61 8.45 -6.73
N PRO A 109 19.21 9.22 -7.78
CA PRO A 109 18.40 8.67 -8.87
C PRO A 109 19.10 7.56 -9.67
N THR A 110 20.44 7.55 -9.68
CA THR A 110 21.24 6.51 -10.37
C THR A 110 20.99 5.10 -9.84
N SER A 111 20.42 4.98 -8.63
CA SER A 111 19.96 3.69 -8.09
C SER A 111 18.80 3.07 -8.89
N LEU A 112 18.18 3.86 -9.77
CA LEU A 112 17.08 3.48 -10.65
C LEU A 112 17.48 3.44 -12.13
N ASP A 113 18.78 3.49 -12.46
CA ASP A 113 19.26 3.37 -13.85
C ASP A 113 18.96 1.97 -14.44
N ASP A 114 18.82 0.96 -13.57
CA ASP A 114 18.35 -0.38 -13.88
C ASP A 114 17.17 -0.76 -12.97
N PRO A 115 15.94 -0.36 -13.33
CA PRO A 115 14.75 -0.66 -12.54
C PRO A 115 14.43 -2.16 -12.50
N ALA A 116 14.87 -2.94 -13.49
CA ALA A 116 14.67 -4.40 -13.50
C ALA A 116 15.46 -5.06 -12.37
N SER A 117 16.73 -4.69 -12.19
CA SER A 117 17.54 -5.20 -11.06
C SER A 117 16.97 -4.79 -9.70
N VAL A 118 16.37 -3.60 -9.58
CA VAL A 118 15.66 -3.20 -8.36
C VAL A 118 14.45 -4.09 -8.12
N ALA A 119 13.66 -4.37 -9.16
CA ALA A 119 12.49 -5.25 -9.07
C ALA A 119 12.86 -6.68 -8.67
N GLU A 120 13.98 -7.21 -9.16
CA GLU A 120 14.50 -8.52 -8.74
C GLU A 120 14.77 -8.58 -7.22
N ARG A 121 15.39 -7.54 -6.66
CA ARG A 121 15.63 -7.46 -5.20
C ARG A 121 14.33 -7.33 -4.40
N VAL A 122 13.38 -6.53 -4.90
CA VAL A 122 12.04 -6.42 -4.32
C VAL A 122 11.36 -7.79 -4.30
N ASN A 123 11.34 -8.50 -5.43
CA ASN A 123 10.71 -9.82 -5.55
C ASN A 123 11.37 -10.89 -4.70
N ALA A 124 12.71 -10.86 -4.59
CA ALA A 124 13.42 -11.75 -3.68
C ALA A 124 12.99 -11.53 -2.22
N GLN A 125 12.83 -10.27 -1.80
CA GLN A 125 12.36 -9.94 -0.45
C GLN A 125 10.90 -10.36 -0.23
N LEU A 126 10.02 -10.09 -1.21
CA LEU A 126 8.62 -10.49 -1.17
C LEU A 126 8.46 -12.01 -1.08
N SER A 127 9.23 -12.76 -1.85
CA SER A 127 9.21 -14.23 -1.83
C SER A 127 9.53 -14.78 -0.43
N GLN A 128 10.55 -14.22 0.24
CA GLN A 128 10.89 -14.60 1.62
C GLN A 128 9.74 -14.34 2.60
N TRP A 129 9.05 -13.19 2.46
CA TRP A 129 7.93 -12.84 3.33
C TRP A 129 6.69 -13.70 3.07
N ILE A 130 6.37 -13.99 1.81
CA ILE A 130 5.28 -14.90 1.46
C ILE A 130 5.54 -16.31 2.01
N GLN A 131 6.77 -16.84 1.85
CA GLN A 131 7.14 -18.14 2.40
C GLN A 131 7.03 -18.21 3.93
N ALA A 132 7.23 -17.08 4.62
CA ALA A 132 7.06 -17.01 6.07
C ALA A 132 5.59 -17.03 6.53
N GLY A 133 4.63 -16.73 5.63
CA GLY A 133 3.20 -16.89 5.90
C GLY A 133 2.63 -15.99 7.01
N GLY A 134 3.28 -14.85 7.27
CA GLY A 134 2.97 -13.95 8.38
C GLY A 134 1.49 -13.56 8.53
N ALA A 135 1.02 -13.40 9.77
CA ALA A 135 -0.35 -12.95 10.03
C ALA A 135 -0.53 -11.49 9.61
N VAL A 136 -1.72 -11.16 9.10
CA VAL A 136 -2.13 -9.83 8.67
C VAL A 136 -3.41 -9.43 9.41
N ARG A 137 -3.48 -8.20 9.89
CA ARG A 137 -4.69 -7.69 10.57
C ARG A 137 -4.81 -6.18 10.46
N ILE A 138 -6.00 -5.67 10.76
CA ILE A 138 -6.25 -4.26 11.00
C ILE A 138 -6.42 -4.04 12.50
N ASP A 139 -5.46 -3.35 13.11
CA ASP A 139 -5.59 -2.82 14.46
C ASP A 139 -6.48 -1.56 14.42
N ARG A 140 -7.43 -1.47 15.37
CA ARG A 140 -8.41 -0.40 15.49
C ARG A 140 -8.27 0.27 16.85
N GLU A 141 -8.11 1.59 16.88
CA GLU A 141 -8.03 2.33 18.15
C GLU A 141 -9.39 2.43 18.86
N ALA A 142 -10.49 2.49 18.11
CA ALA A 142 -11.86 2.53 18.63
C ALA A 142 -12.87 2.03 17.58
N ALA A 143 -14.13 1.88 17.97
CA ALA A 143 -15.22 1.42 17.09
C ALA A 143 -15.71 2.50 16.10
N ALA A 144 -15.47 3.78 16.39
CA ALA A 144 -15.95 4.89 15.56
C ALA A 144 -15.37 4.82 14.13
N LEU A 145 -16.15 5.24 13.12
CA LEU A 145 -15.69 5.30 11.73
C LEU A 145 -14.45 6.19 11.58
N SER A 146 -14.39 7.29 12.33
CA SER A 146 -13.28 8.23 12.38
C SER A 146 -12.03 7.73 13.12
N ALA A 147 -12.12 6.59 13.81
CA ALA A 147 -10.98 6.04 14.53
C ALA A 147 -9.87 5.60 13.57
N ARG A 148 -8.62 5.80 13.99
CA ARG A 148 -7.46 5.37 13.20
C ARG A 148 -7.46 3.84 13.06
N ARG A 149 -7.12 3.42 11.86
CA ARG A 149 -6.90 2.03 11.49
C ARG A 149 -5.47 1.87 11.02
N THR A 150 -4.87 0.76 11.42
CA THR A 150 -3.48 0.46 11.12
C THR A 150 -3.42 -0.96 10.60
N TRP A 151 -2.95 -1.11 9.36
CA TRP A 151 -2.55 -2.41 8.83
C TRP A 151 -1.30 -2.88 9.56
N VAL A 152 -1.30 -4.14 9.98
CA VAL A 152 -0.20 -4.77 10.69
C VAL A 152 0.10 -6.11 10.04
N CYS A 153 1.37 -6.40 9.86
CA CYS A 153 1.85 -7.68 9.36
C CYS A 153 3.04 -8.17 10.18
N GLU A 154 3.03 -9.46 10.51
CA GLU A 154 4.16 -10.12 11.18
C GLU A 154 5.12 -10.65 10.12
N LEU A 155 6.36 -10.16 10.09
CA LEU A 155 7.40 -10.60 9.15
C LEU A 155 8.56 -11.26 9.91
N PRO A 156 9.44 -12.03 9.25
CA PRO A 156 10.62 -12.62 9.89
C PRO A 156 11.53 -11.62 10.60
N THR A 157 11.61 -10.39 10.08
CA THR A 157 12.40 -9.29 10.65
C THR A 157 11.69 -8.56 11.81
N GLY A 158 10.42 -8.88 12.05
CA GLY A 158 9.60 -8.30 13.11
C GLY A 158 8.24 -7.82 12.61
N ARG A 159 7.50 -7.21 13.53
CA ARG A 159 6.18 -6.61 13.26
C ARG A 159 6.34 -5.32 12.44
N THR A 160 5.66 -5.22 11.31
CA THR A 160 5.53 -3.99 10.52
C THR A 160 4.11 -3.42 10.59
N ASN A 161 3.95 -2.13 10.29
CA ASN A 161 2.65 -1.49 10.27
C ASN A 161 2.58 -0.27 9.34
N ILE A 162 1.41 -0.01 8.77
CA ILE A 162 1.11 1.15 7.92
C ILE A 162 -0.28 1.70 8.30
N PRO A 163 -0.45 3.02 8.51
CA PRO A 163 -1.78 3.61 8.71
C PRO A 163 -2.64 3.36 7.48
N CYS A 164 -3.65 2.49 7.60
CA CYS A 164 -4.49 2.08 6.50
C CYS A 164 -5.88 1.70 7.01
N GLY A 165 -6.91 2.24 6.37
CA GLY A 165 -8.32 1.93 6.65
C GLY A 165 -8.98 1.01 5.63
N GLY A 166 -8.21 0.47 4.69
CA GLY A 166 -8.72 -0.46 3.68
C GLY A 166 -8.89 -1.88 4.23
N THR A 167 -9.15 -2.80 3.31
CA THR A 167 -9.26 -4.22 3.62
C THR A 167 -8.11 -5.02 3.07
N HIS A 168 -7.84 -6.12 3.75
CA HIS A 168 -6.63 -6.91 3.63
C HIS A 168 -6.96 -8.38 3.88
N ILE A 169 -6.11 -9.25 3.35
CA ILE A 169 -6.11 -10.68 3.72
C ILE A 169 -5.74 -10.83 5.20
N GLN A 170 -5.92 -12.02 5.75
CA GLN A 170 -5.67 -12.32 7.16
C GLN A 170 -4.32 -13.00 7.40
N ALA A 171 -3.72 -13.59 6.36
CA ALA A 171 -2.37 -14.13 6.40
C ALA A 171 -1.69 -14.07 5.03
N LEU A 172 -0.37 -13.95 5.02
CA LEU A 172 0.40 -14.00 3.77
C LEU A 172 0.34 -15.38 3.10
N ALA A 173 0.05 -16.43 3.87
CA ALA A 173 -0.13 -17.79 3.35
C ALA A 173 -1.37 -17.97 2.43
N GLU A 174 -2.27 -16.96 2.38
CA GLU A 174 -3.36 -16.91 1.40
C GLU A 174 -2.87 -16.60 -0.02
N LEU A 175 -1.61 -16.19 -0.18
CA LEU A 175 -0.99 -15.89 -1.46
C LEU A 175 0.11 -16.91 -1.76
N SER A 176 0.14 -17.41 -2.99
CA SER A 176 1.24 -18.25 -3.48
C SER A 176 2.41 -17.41 -3.97
N ALA A 177 2.15 -16.20 -4.46
CA ALA A 177 3.20 -15.27 -4.91
C ALA A 177 2.74 -13.80 -4.91
N ILE A 178 3.72 -12.91 -4.79
CA ILE A 178 3.61 -11.50 -5.17
C ILE A 178 4.76 -11.20 -6.12
N ASN A 179 4.47 -10.52 -7.23
CA ASN A 179 5.48 -10.06 -8.17
C ASN A 179 5.31 -8.56 -8.43
N ALA A 180 6.41 -7.82 -8.29
CA ALA A 180 6.52 -6.42 -8.62
C ALA A 180 7.36 -6.24 -9.91
N SER A 181 6.91 -5.37 -10.80
CA SER A 181 7.71 -4.85 -11.92
C SER A 181 7.92 -3.35 -11.72
N LEU A 182 9.07 -2.85 -12.17
CA LEU A 182 9.43 -1.44 -12.07
C LEU A 182 9.75 -0.89 -13.45
N THR A 183 9.20 0.28 -13.76
CA THR A 183 9.53 1.03 -14.97
C THR A 183 9.78 2.49 -14.62
N THR A 184 10.68 3.13 -15.37
CA THR A 184 10.98 4.55 -15.20
C THR A 184 10.59 5.33 -16.44
N THR A 185 10.08 6.55 -16.25
CA THR A 185 9.77 7.47 -17.35
C THR A 185 10.30 8.85 -17.02
N GLU A 186 10.96 9.50 -17.98
CA GLU A 186 11.41 10.88 -17.81
C GLU A 186 10.22 11.85 -17.81
N ILE A 187 10.29 12.86 -16.95
CA ILE A 187 9.33 13.95 -16.87
C ILE A 187 10.06 15.27 -16.66
N ASP A 188 9.35 16.39 -16.82
CA ASP A 188 9.94 17.69 -16.48
C ASP A 188 10.36 17.73 -14.99
N GLY A 189 11.63 18.03 -14.78
CA GLY A 189 12.25 18.14 -13.46
C GLY A 189 12.52 16.83 -12.72
N GLY A 190 12.49 15.66 -13.38
CA GLY A 190 12.90 14.38 -12.77
C GLY A 190 12.44 13.13 -13.51
N HIS A 191 12.21 12.05 -12.75
CA HIS A 191 11.68 10.78 -13.27
C HIS A 191 10.42 10.38 -12.50
N LEU A 192 9.55 9.63 -13.16
CA LEU A 192 8.56 8.78 -12.51
C LEU A 192 9.11 7.36 -12.42
N LEU A 193 8.91 6.72 -11.28
CA LEU A 193 9.01 5.27 -11.13
C LEU A 193 7.58 4.76 -10.99
N ILE A 194 7.22 3.76 -11.80
CA ILE A 194 5.93 3.08 -11.72
C ILE A 194 6.22 1.66 -11.24
N MET A 195 5.58 1.26 -10.15
CA MET A 195 5.59 -0.10 -9.65
C MET A 195 4.24 -0.74 -9.89
N GLU A 196 4.20 -1.81 -10.67
CA GLU A 196 3.03 -2.66 -10.76
C GLU A 196 3.25 -3.89 -9.90
N THR A 197 2.30 -4.18 -9.02
CA THR A 197 2.35 -5.35 -8.14
C THR A 197 1.19 -6.27 -8.48
N VAL A 198 1.45 -7.56 -8.64
CA VAL A 198 0.42 -8.57 -8.90
C VAL A 198 0.52 -9.71 -7.89
N THR A 199 -0.63 -10.27 -7.51
CA THR A 199 -0.71 -11.40 -6.59
C THR A 199 -1.23 -12.64 -7.29
N ALA A 200 -0.71 -13.81 -6.90
CA ALA A 200 -1.35 -15.09 -7.19
C ALA A 200 -1.96 -15.63 -5.89
N PRO A 201 -3.26 -16.00 -5.87
CA PRO A 201 -3.86 -16.67 -4.73
C PRO A 201 -3.23 -18.06 -4.53
N ASN A 202 -3.33 -18.59 -3.31
CA ASN A 202 -2.97 -19.97 -2.98
C ASN A 202 -4.16 -20.92 -3.13
#